data_AF-A0A4W5Q6D2-F1
#
_entry.id   AF-A0A4W5Q6D2-F1
#
_cell.length_a   1.000
_cell.length_b   1.000
_cell.length_c   1.000
_cell.angle_alpha   90.00
_cell.angle_beta   90.00
_cell.angle_gamma   90.00
#
_symmetry.space_group_name_H-M   'P 1'
#
loop_
_entity.id
_entity.type
_entity.pdbx_description
1 polymer ?
#
loop_
_entity_poly.entity_id
_entity_poly.type
_entity_poly.pdbx_seq_one_letter_code
_entity_poly.pdbx_strand_id
1 'polypeptide(L)'
;MRMVKALMDNPTLYLEKYLHELIPAVVTCIVSKQLCLRPDVDNHWALRDFAARLMAQSCKTFSTTTNNIQSRITKTFTKVCGDASD
;
A
#
# COMPACT_ATOMS: atom_id res chain seq x y z
N MET A 1 -3.01 -7.81 6.52
CA MET A 1 -2.25 -7.64 5.27
C MET A 1 -1.61 -8.92 4.69
N ARG A 2 -1.38 -9.98 5.47
CA ARG A 2 -0.79 -11.23 4.96
C ARG A 2 -1.61 -11.91 3.84
N MET A 3 -2.94 -11.76 3.85
CA MET A 3 -3.80 -12.26 2.78
C MET A 3 -3.51 -11.57 1.43
N VAL A 4 -3.37 -10.24 1.42
CA VAL A 4 -3.04 -9.48 0.20
C VAL A 4 -1.70 -9.93 -0.37
N LYS A 5 -0.71 -10.17 0.50
CA LYS A 5 0.59 -10.74 0.12
C LYS A 5 0.44 -12.11 -0.57
N ALA A 6 -0.34 -13.02 0.02
CA ALA A 6 -0.58 -14.34 -0.57
C ALA A 6 -1.31 -14.27 -1.93
N LEU A 7 -2.25 -13.33 -2.07
CA LEU A 7 -2.94 -13.09 -3.35
C LEU A 7 -1.98 -12.56 -4.42
N MET A 8 -1.11 -11.62 -4.06
CA MET A 8 -0.12 -11.06 -4.98
C MET A 8 0.97 -12.05 -5.40
N ASP A 9 1.33 -12.99 -4.52
CA ASP A 9 2.33 -14.01 -4.82
C ASP A 9 1.74 -15.18 -5.63
N ASN A 10 0.43 -15.19 -5.92
CA ASN A 10 -0.21 -16.24 -6.70
C ASN A 10 -0.18 -15.92 -8.21
N PRO A 11 0.66 -16.60 -9.01
CA PRO A 11 0.79 -16.34 -10.45
C PRO A 11 -0.41 -16.80 -11.27
N THR A 12 -1.29 -17.62 -10.70
CA THR A 12 -2.49 -18.13 -11.41
C THR A 12 -3.64 -17.12 -11.41
N LEU A 13 -3.55 -16.08 -10.57
CA LEU A 13 -4.54 -15.01 -10.49
C LEU A 13 -4.09 -13.79 -11.29
N TYR A 14 -4.94 -13.33 -12.21
CA TYR A 14 -4.71 -12.09 -12.94
C TYR A 14 -5.04 -10.86 -12.08
N LEU A 15 -4.20 -10.58 -11.09
CA LEU A 15 -4.41 -9.52 -10.10
C LEU A 15 -4.29 -8.11 -10.68
N GLU A 16 -3.61 -7.96 -11.83
CA GLU A 16 -3.29 -6.66 -12.44
C GLU A 16 -4.55 -5.79 -12.64
N LYS A 17 -5.68 -6.39 -13.01
CA LYS A 17 -6.97 -5.69 -13.16
C LYS A 17 -7.53 -5.14 -11.85
N TYR A 18 -7.22 -5.74 -10.71
CA TYR A 18 -7.78 -5.39 -9.40
C TYR A 18 -6.82 -4.54 -8.54
N LEU A 19 -5.62 -4.25 -9.04
CA LEU A 19 -4.62 -3.45 -8.31
C LEU A 19 -5.13 -2.07 -7.94
N HIS A 20 -5.96 -1.45 -8.79
CA HIS A 20 -6.50 -0.12 -8.55
C HIS A 20 -7.37 -0.01 -7.28
N GLU A 21 -7.93 -1.14 -6.81
CA GLU A 21 -8.76 -1.25 -5.61
C GLU A 21 -7.93 -1.71 -4.40
N LEU A 22 -6.95 -2.60 -4.61
CA LEU A 22 -6.04 -3.07 -3.57
C LEU A 22 -5.03 -2.00 -3.12
N ILE A 23 -4.49 -1.22 -4.06
CA ILE A 23 -3.48 -0.18 -3.78
C ILE A 23 -4.00 0.84 -2.75
N PRO A 24 -5.20 1.45 -2.91
CA PRO A 24 -5.76 2.37 -1.91
C PRO A 24 -5.84 1.76 -0.52
N ALA A 25 -6.27 0.51 -0.39
CA ALA A 25 -6.37 -0.16 0.90
C ALA A 25 -5.00 -0.31 1.57
N VAL A 26 -3.97 -0.72 0.82
CA VAL A 26 -2.59 -0.83 1.34
C VAL A 26 -2.03 0.55 1.70
N VAL A 27 -2.28 1.58 0.88
CA VAL A 27 -1.87 2.97 1.16
C VAL A 27 -2.49 3.45 2.47
N THR A 28 -3.79 3.25 2.68
CA THR A 28 -4.47 3.62 3.93
C THR A 28 -3.83 2.96 5.15
N CYS A 29 -3.44 1.68 5.05
CA CYS A 29 -2.71 1.00 6.13
C CYS A 29 -1.34 1.64 6.45
N ILE A 30 -0.72 2.33 5.49
CA ILE A 30 0.58 2.98 5.66
C ILE A 30 0.41 4.40 6.24
N VAL A 31 -0.51 5.19 5.67
CA VAL A 31 -0.56 6.64 5.92
C VAL A 31 -1.73 7.12 6.78
N SER A 32 -2.72 6.29 7.09
CA SER A 32 -3.89 6.74 7.85
C SER A 32 -3.51 7.25 9.25
N LYS A 33 -4.07 8.41 9.63
CA LYS A 33 -3.87 9.05 10.94
C LYS A 33 -4.40 8.20 12.10
N GLN A 34 -5.42 7.39 11.86
CA GLN A 34 -6.01 6.51 12.86
C GLN A 34 -6.18 5.09 12.28
N LEU A 35 -5.39 4.16 12.82
CA LEU A 35 -5.45 2.73 12.46
C LEU A 35 -6.09 1.87 13.53
N CYS A 36 -6.05 2.34 14.78
CA CYS A 36 -6.52 1.64 15.97
C CYS A 36 -7.25 2.63 16.88
N LEU A 37 -8.07 2.13 17.82
CA LEU A 37 -8.73 2.99 18.81
C LEU A 37 -7.73 3.61 19.78
N ARG A 38 -6.60 2.95 20.05
CA ARG A 38 -5.58 3.41 21.01
C ARG A 38 -4.19 3.34 20.38
N PRO A 39 -3.79 4.33 19.56
CA PRO A 39 -2.51 4.32 18.86
C PRO A 39 -1.30 4.22 19.81
N ASP A 40 -1.40 4.71 21.04
CA ASP A 40 -0.30 4.70 22.02
C ASP A 40 -0.02 3.32 22.63
N VAL A 41 -0.96 2.38 22.49
CA VAL A 41 -0.90 1.04 23.10
C VAL A 41 -0.83 -0.05 22.02
N ASP A 42 -1.53 0.16 20.90
CA ASP A 42 -1.61 -0.82 19.82
C ASP A 42 -0.38 -0.76 18.90
N ASN A 43 0.21 -1.92 18.59
CA ASN A 43 1.37 -2.03 17.70
C ASN A 43 0.98 -1.86 16.21
N HIS A 44 0.58 -0.65 15.85
CA HIS A 44 0.24 -0.25 14.49
C HIS A 44 1.48 -0.03 13.61
N TRP A 45 2.66 0.20 14.21
CA TRP A 45 3.93 0.36 13.50
C TRP A 45 4.35 -0.91 12.74
N ALA A 46 4.18 -2.09 13.35
CA ALA A 46 4.47 -3.35 12.66
C ALA A 46 3.55 -3.57 11.44
N LEU A 47 2.28 -3.16 11.53
CA LEU A 47 1.35 -3.21 10.42
C LEU A 47 1.75 -2.25 9.30
N ARG A 48 2.17 -1.03 9.65
CA ARG A 48 2.67 -0.03 8.69
C ARG A 48 3.93 -0.50 7.97
N ASP A 49 4.92 -1.03 8.68
CA ASP A 49 6.16 -1.56 8.07
C ASP A 49 5.85 -2.71 7.11
N PHE A 50 4.97 -3.63 7.53
CA PHE A 50 4.55 -4.74 6.67
C PHE A 50 3.81 -4.24 5.41
N ALA A 51 2.90 -3.28 5.54
CA ALA A 51 2.17 -2.70 4.42
C ALA A 51 3.10 -1.94 3.45
N ALA A 52 4.09 -1.21 3.96
CA ALA A 52 5.08 -0.50 3.16
C ALA A 52 5.95 -1.47 2.34
N ARG A 53 6.43 -2.56 2.96
CA ARG A 53 7.17 -3.62 2.25
C ARG A 53 6.33 -4.28 1.17
N LEU A 54 5.05 -4.55 1.47
CA LEU A 54 4.10 -5.11 0.51
C LEU A 54 3.94 -4.17 -0.70
N MET A 55 3.73 -2.88 -0.46
CA MET A 55 3.61 -1.87 -1.52
C MET A 55 4.87 -1.79 -2.39
N ALA A 56 6.05 -1.80 -1.78
CA ALA A 56 7.32 -1.79 -2.51
C ALA A 56 7.45 -3.02 -3.44
N GLN A 57 7.01 -4.19 -2.98
CA GLN A 57 6.97 -5.38 -3.82
C GLN A 57 5.91 -5.26 -4.92
N SER A 58 4.71 -4.74 -4.62
CA SER A 58 3.67 -4.49 -5.63
C SER A 58 4.20 -3.63 -6.77
N CYS A 59 4.91 -2.55 -6.43
CA CYS A 59 5.54 -1.69 -7.42
C CYS A 59 6.56 -2.47 -8.25
N LYS A 60 7.42 -3.30 -7.67
CA LYS A 60 8.40 -4.08 -8.45
C LYS A 60 7.76 -5.11 -9.38
N THR A 61 6.71 -5.79 -8.93
CA THR A 61 6.05 -6.87 -9.70
C THR A 61 5.13 -6.34 -10.80
N PHE A 62 4.45 -5.21 -10.57
CA PHE A 62 3.40 -4.71 -11.45
C PHE A 62 3.71 -3.37 -12.13
N SER A 63 4.92 -2.81 -11.95
CA SER A 63 5.33 -1.61 -12.72
C SER A 63 5.71 -2.01 -14.15
N THR A 64 4.70 -2.09 -15.01
CA THR A 64 4.87 -2.10 -16.46
C THR A 64 4.64 -0.69 -17.00
N THR A 65 5.26 -0.35 -18.14
CA THR A 65 5.14 0.96 -18.81
C THR A 65 3.68 1.38 -19.07
N THR A 66 2.78 0.40 -19.15
CA THR A 66 1.35 0.59 -19.45
C THR A 66 0.50 0.96 -18.24
N ASN A 67 0.88 0.57 -17.02
CA ASN A 67 -0.05 0.58 -15.88
C ASN A 67 0.02 1.84 -15.00
N ASN A 68 1.03 2.71 -15.17
CA ASN A 68 1.20 3.98 -14.43
C ASN A 68 1.06 3.89 -12.88
N ILE A 69 1.10 2.67 -12.33
CA ILE A 69 0.84 2.38 -10.91
C ILE A 69 1.85 3.10 -10.03
N GLN A 70 3.13 3.04 -10.40
CA GLN A 70 4.21 3.72 -9.69
C GLN A 70 3.99 5.24 -9.65
N SER A 71 3.64 5.87 -10.79
CA SER A 71 3.36 7.31 -10.86
C SER A 71 2.21 7.71 -9.94
N ARG A 72 1.14 6.91 -9.93
CA ARG A 72 -0.04 7.16 -9.10
C ARG A 72 0.27 7.02 -7.61
N ILE A 73 0.99 5.96 -7.23
CA ILE A 73 1.42 5.71 -5.84
C ILE A 73 2.35 6.81 -5.34
N THR A 74 3.38 7.17 -6.12
CA THR A 74 4.34 8.23 -5.74
C THR A 74 3.62 9.56 -5.53
N LYS A 75 2.71 9.95 -6.44
CA LYS A 75 1.91 11.18 -6.27
C LYS A 75 1.08 11.16 -4.99
N THR A 76 0.44 10.04 -4.67
CA THR A 76 -0.33 9.91 -3.43
C THR A 76 0.56 10.04 -2.19
N PHE A 77 1.71 9.37 -2.15
CA PHE A 77 2.65 9.48 -1.04
C PHE A 77 3.23 10.90 -0.89
N THR A 78 3.66 11.53 -1.99
CA THR A 78 4.17 12.90 -1.96
C THR A 78 3.12 13.87 -1.46
N LYS A 79 1.86 13.75 -1.92
CA LYS A 79 0.77 14.59 -1.44
C LYS A 79 0.54 14.41 0.06
N VAL A 80 0.38 13.17 0.52
CA VAL A 80 0.08 12.91 1.94
C VAL A 80 1.23 13.32 2.85
N CYS A 81 2.48 13.15 2.40
CA CYS A 81 3.65 13.59 3.16
C CYS A 81 3.79 15.12 3.18
N GLY A 82 3.42 15.80 2.10
CA GLY A 82 3.35 17.26 2.04
C GLY A 82 2.26 17.83 2.94
N ASP A 83 1.04 17.28 2.86
CA ASP A 83 -0.11 17.67 3.69
C ASP A 83 0.09 17.35 5.20
N ALA A 84 1.09 16.53 5.56
CA ALA A 84 1.45 16.25 6.96
C ALA A 84 2.41 17.28 7.56
N SER A 85 2.95 18.19 6.74
CA SER A 85 3.91 19.21 7.15
C SER A 85 3.26 20.58 7.45
N ASP A 86 1.95 20.70 7.22
CA ASP A 86 1.08 21.86 7.53
C ASP A 86 0.17 21.51 8.73
#